data_AF-A0A662UV94-F1
#
_entry.id   AF-A0A662UV94-F1
#
_cell.length_a   1.000
_cell.length_b   1.000
_cell.length_c   1.000
_cell.angle_alpha   90.00
_cell.angle_beta   90.00
_cell.angle_gamma   90.00
#
_symmetry.space_group_name_H-M   'P 1'
#
loop_
_entity.id
_entity.type
_entity.pdbx_description
1 polymer ?
#
loop_
_entity_poly.entity_id
_entity_poly.type
_entity_poly.pdbx_seq_one_letter_code
_entity_poly.pdbx_strand_id
1 'polypeptide(L)' 'MELYDSLRLLALSLLPSSADLALDFNLGVLDLSREVCKARKPRCEVCVLNSICMKCF' A
#
# COMPACT_ATOMS: atom_id res chain seq x y z
N MET A 1 11.41 16.50 5.79
CA MET A 1 12.34 15.51 5.24
C MET A 1 12.16 14.16 5.94
N GLU A 2 12.01 14.13 7.28
CA GLU A 2 11.85 12.89 8.06
C GLU A 2 10.64 11.98 7.73
N LEU A 3 9.52 12.56 7.27
CA LEU A 3 8.33 11.77 6.89
C LEU A 3 8.59 10.89 5.66
N TYR A 4 9.37 11.38 4.70
CA TYR A 4 9.68 10.64 3.48
C TYR A 4 10.58 9.44 3.80
N ASP A 5 11.54 9.63 4.71
CA ASP A 5 12.43 8.56 5.17
C ASP A 5 11.66 7.46 5.90
N SER A 6 10.68 7.84 6.74
CA SER A 6 9.87 6.88 7.49
C SER A 6 8.99 6.01 6.57
N LEU A 7 8.34 6.61 5.57
CA LEU A 7 7.56 5.87 4.57
C LEU A 7 8.44 4.96 3.72
N ARG A 8 9.63 5.44 3.34
CA ARG A 8 10.59 4.65 2.58
C ARG A 8 11.10 3.44 3.36
N LEU A 9 11.40 3.60 4.64
CA LEU A 9 11.84 2.49 5.50
C LEU A 9 10.74 1.44 5.68
N LEU A 10 9.49 1.88 5.88
CA LEU A 10 8.35 0.96 5.93
C LEU A 10 8.20 0.19 4.61
N ALA A 11 8.25 0.89 3.47
CA ALA A 11 8.16 0.23 2.16
C ALA A 11 9.27 -0.83 2.00
N LEU A 12 10.52 -0.51 2.33
CA LEU A 12 11.63 -1.46 2.28
C LEU A 12 11.43 -2.67 3.20
N SER A 13 10.81 -2.49 4.36
CA SER A 13 10.53 -3.60 5.28
C SER A 13 9.45 -4.57 4.78
N LEU A 14 8.62 -4.15 3.82
CA LEU A 14 7.52 -4.95 3.26
C LEU A 14 7.89 -5.67 1.95
N LEU A 15 8.98 -5.26 1.28
CA LEU A 15 9.33 -5.81 -0.02
C LEU A 15 9.84 -7.25 0.08
N PRO A 16 9.38 -8.16 -0.78
CA PRO A 16 10.00 -9.46 -0.97
C PRO A 16 11.47 -9.33 -1.40
N SER A 17 12.31 -10.30 -1.03
CA SER A 17 13.73 -10.30 -1.43
C SER A 17 13.96 -10.55 -2.94
N SER A 18 13.00 -11.18 -3.63
CA SER A 18 13.06 -11.37 -5.08
C SER A 18 12.68 -10.09 -5.80
N ALA A 19 13.50 -9.67 -6.78
CA ALA A 19 13.28 -8.45 -7.54
C ALA A 19 11.95 -8.46 -8.31
N ASP A 20 11.60 -9.60 -8.93
CA ASP A 20 10.36 -9.73 -9.69
C ASP A 20 9.13 -9.64 -8.76
N LEU A 21 9.19 -10.32 -7.61
CA LEU A 21 8.12 -10.24 -6.60
C LEU A 21 8.02 -8.85 -5.98
N ALA A 22 9.14 -8.14 -5.83
CA ALA A 22 9.15 -6.76 -5.35
C ALA A 22 8.53 -5.79 -6.38
N LEU A 23 8.75 -6.01 -7.67
CA LEU A 23 8.08 -5.25 -8.73
C LEU A 23 6.58 -5.49 -8.69
N ASP A 24 6.16 -6.76 -8.68
CA ASP A 24 4.74 -7.14 -8.63
C ASP A 24 4.04 -6.58 -7.38
N PHE A 25 4.70 -6.64 -6.22
CA PHE A 25 4.19 -6.06 -4.98
C PHE A 25 3.98 -4.54 -5.13
N ASN A 26 4.99 -3.82 -5.65
CA ASN A 26 4.88 -2.37 -5.85
C ASN A 26 3.76 -2.01 -6.82
N LEU A 27 3.64 -2.73 -7.94
CA LEU A 27 2.55 -2.54 -8.90
C LEU A 27 1.19 -2.80 -8.25
N GLY A 28 1.08 -3.86 -7.44
CA GLY A 28 -0.13 -4.17 -6.67
C GLY A 28 -0.51 -3.08 -5.66
N VAL A 29 0.47 -2.46 -4.99
CA VAL A 29 0.22 -1.30 -4.09
C VAL A 29 -0.29 -0.09 -4.88
N LEU A 30 0.29 0.18 -6.05
CA LEU A 30 -0.17 1.27 -6.92
C LEU A 30 -1.61 1.02 -7.41
N ASP A 31 -1.93 -0.18 -7.85
CA ASP A 31 -3.29 -0.56 -8.26
C ASP A 31 -4.28 -0.49 -7.09
N LEU A 32 -3.88 -0.92 -5.89
CA LEU A 32 -4.69 -0.77 -4.69
C LEU A 32 -5.03 0.70 -4.44
N SER A 33 -4.05 1.61 -4.54
CA SER A 33 -4.27 3.05 -4.34
C SER A 33 -5.13 3.70 -5.42
N ARG A 34 -5.04 3.20 -6.66
CA ARG A 34 -5.76 3.73 -7.82
C ARG A 34 -7.23 3.30 -7.83
N GLU A 35 -7.48 2.04 -7.51
CA GLU A 35 -8.78 1.40 -7.67
C GLU A 35 -9.56 1.27 -6.36
N VAL A 36 -8.90 1.12 -5.22
CA VAL A 36 -9.55 0.77 -3.95
C VAL A 36 -9.32 1.83 -2.87
N CYS A 37 -8.08 2.05 -2.43
CA CYS A 37 -7.70 3.00 -1.38
C CYS A 37 -7.52 4.41 -1.96
N LYS A 38 -8.60 4.94 -2.54
CA LYS A 38 -8.60 6.21 -3.27
C LYS A 38 -8.67 7.39 -2.29
N ALA A 39 -8.17 8.55 -2.72
CA ALA A 39 -8.20 9.78 -1.91
C ALA A 39 -9.61 10.24 -1.50
N ARG A 40 -10.65 9.84 -2.23
CA ARG A 40 -12.06 10.08 -1.90
C ARG A 40 -12.88 8.82 -2.18
N LYS A 41 -13.78 8.46 -1.25
CA LYS A 41 -14.68 7.30 -1.36
C LYS A 41 -13.93 5.99 -1.69
N PRO A 42 -13.01 5.54 -0.82
CA PRO A 42 -12.35 4.26 -0.94
C PRO A 42 -13.37 3.13 -0.83
N ARG A 43 -13.11 2.02 -1.52
CA ARG A 43 -13.95 0.83 -1.50
C ARG A 43 -13.49 -0.13 -0.40
N CYS A 44 -13.60 0.29 0.85
CA CYS A 44 -13.05 -0.47 1.99
C CYS A 44 -13.67 -1.86 2.12
N GLU A 45 -14.93 -2.04 1.73
CA GLU A 45 -15.65 -3.32 1.74
C GLU A 45 -14.98 -4.41 0.88
N VAL A 46 -14.18 -4.03 -0.12
CA VAL A 46 -13.37 -4.95 -0.94
C VAL A 46 -11.87 -4.81 -0.72
N CYS A 47 -11.42 -3.95 0.21
CA CYS A 47 -10.01 -3.72 0.46
C CYS A 47 -9.38 -4.91 1.21
N VAL A 48 -8.32 -5.47 0.64
CA VAL A 48 -7.58 -6.61 1.23
C VAL A 48 -6.91 -6.27 2.57
N LEU A 49 -6.75 -4.98 2.88
CA LEU A 49 -6.18 -4.51 4.14
C LEU A 49 -7.25 -4.08 5.16
N ASN A 50 -8.55 -4.24 4.86
CA ASN A 50 -9.65 -3.73 5.70
C ASN A 50 -9.52 -4.21 7.15
N SER A 51 -9.24 -5.49 7.37
CA SER A 51 -9.14 -6.08 8.71
C SER A 51 -8.00 -5.51 9.58
N ILE A 52 -7.03 -4.82 9.00
CA ILE A 52 -5.90 -4.21 9.71
C ILE A 52 -5.83 -2.69 9.55
N CYS A 53 -6.77 -2.10 8.80
CA CYS A 53 -6.77 -0.66 8.52
C CYS A 53 -7.47 0.12 9.64
N MET A 54 -6.78 1.11 10.21
CA MET A 54 -7.33 1.96 11.28
C MET A 54 -8.25 3.09 10.79
N LYS A 55 -8.32 3.31 9.46
CA LYS A 55 -8.86 4.55 8.89
C LYS A 55 -9.53 4.29 7.52
N CYS A 56 -10.85 4.26 7.48
CA CYS A 56 -11.66 4.24 6.24
C CYS A 56 -12.49 5.56 6.16
N PHE A 57 -12.36 6.35 5.09
CA PHE A 57 -13.02 7.68 4.90
C PHE A 57 -13.95 7.73 3.72
#